data_AF-B4H382-F1
#
_entry.id   AF-B4H382-F1
#
_cell.length_a   1.000
_cell.length_b   1.000
_cell.length_c   1.000
_cell.angle_alpha   90.00
_cell.angle_beta   90.00
_cell.angle_gamma   90.00
#
_symmetry.space_group_name_H-M   'P 1'
#
loop_
_entity.id
_entity.type
_entity.pdbx_description
1 polymer ?
#
loop_
_entity_poly.entity_id
_entity_poly.type
_entity_poly.pdbx_seq_one_letter_code
_entity_poly.pdbx_strand_id
1 'polypeptide(L)'
;MRFVRFLTHARTTLSRYLADGSTVAWQAHPAEELRKLHVVIGNESCDLDSAVSALTLAFIYSERSQEHDYVPVLNIPRRDYRLKTEVGHMIEQCGIADAMLLFRDDLPNHIQLRMSTLFSLTIM
;
A
#
# COMPACT_ATOMS: atom_id res chain seq x y z
N MET A 1 -16.90 8.50 -4.15
CA MET A 1 -15.76 8.60 -5.09
C MET A 1 -15.02 7.27 -5.15
N ARG A 2 -14.51 6.85 -6.33
CA ARG A 2 -13.84 5.54 -6.53
C ARG A 2 -12.57 5.40 -5.69
N PHE A 3 -11.80 6.48 -5.58
CA PHE A 3 -10.56 6.52 -4.79
C PHE A 3 -10.78 6.23 -3.29
N VAL A 4 -11.76 6.88 -2.67
CA VAL A 4 -12.10 6.63 -1.25
C VAL A 4 -12.57 5.18 -1.03
N ARG A 5 -13.34 4.62 -1.98
CA ARG A 5 -13.74 3.19 -1.91
C ARG A 5 -12.52 2.28 -2.01
N PHE A 6 -11.59 2.57 -2.90
CA PHE A 6 -10.32 1.84 -3.01
C PHE A 6 -9.55 1.84 -1.69
N LEU A 7 -9.37 3.01 -1.06
CA LEU A 7 -8.68 3.10 0.24
C LEU A 7 -9.44 2.39 1.36
N THR A 8 -10.77 2.47 1.37
CA THR A 8 -11.61 1.74 2.35
C THR A 8 -11.39 0.22 2.29
N HIS A 9 -11.16 -0.33 1.09
CA HIS A 9 -10.92 -1.75 0.90
C HIS A 9 -9.45 -2.18 1.08
N ALA A 10 -8.48 -1.25 1.04
CA ALA A 10 -7.05 -1.55 1.07
C ALA A 10 -6.65 -2.44 2.27
N ARG A 11 -7.17 -2.14 3.48
CA ARG A 11 -6.90 -2.95 4.68
C ARG A 11 -7.45 -4.36 4.58
N THR A 12 -8.68 -4.50 4.06
CA THR A 12 -9.29 -5.83 3.88
C THR A 12 -8.53 -6.63 2.84
N THR A 13 -8.09 -5.99 1.76
CA THR A 13 -7.22 -6.60 0.74
C THR A 13 -5.93 -7.10 1.36
N LEU A 14 -5.18 -6.25 2.07
CA LEU A 14 -3.96 -6.66 2.74
C LEU A 14 -4.21 -7.83 3.70
N SER A 15 -5.26 -7.77 4.51
CA SER A 15 -5.58 -8.79 5.52
C SER A 15 -5.87 -10.16 4.90
N ARG A 16 -6.48 -10.23 3.70
CA ARG A 16 -6.70 -11.50 2.99
C ARG A 16 -5.38 -12.23 2.74
N TYR A 17 -4.39 -11.51 2.19
CA TYR A 17 -3.06 -12.07 1.92
C TYR A 17 -2.24 -12.37 3.17
N LEU A 18 -2.48 -11.66 4.28
CA LEU A 18 -1.81 -11.93 5.55
C LEU A 18 -2.43 -13.14 6.29
N ALA A 19 -3.75 -13.35 6.20
CA ALA A 19 -4.45 -14.46 6.82
C ALA A 19 -4.11 -15.81 6.16
N ASP A 20 -3.87 -15.81 4.84
CA ASP A 20 -3.44 -16.98 4.09
C ASP A 20 -1.98 -17.40 4.40
N GLY A 21 -1.27 -16.63 5.24
CA GLY A 21 0.16 -16.77 5.60
C GLY A 21 0.54 -17.94 6.51
N SER A 22 -0.18 -19.07 6.46
CA SER A 22 0.31 -20.34 7.03
C SER A 22 1.40 -20.93 6.13
N THR A 23 2.62 -20.41 6.25
CA THR A 23 3.89 -21.14 6.10
C THR A 23 4.04 -22.07 4.88
N VAL A 24 3.72 -21.67 3.65
CA VAL A 24 4.18 -22.43 2.47
C VAL A 24 4.63 -21.49 1.34
N ALA A 25 5.95 -21.45 1.19
CA ALA A 25 6.67 -21.24 -0.07
C ALA A 25 6.18 -20.12 -1.00
N TRP A 26 6.79 -18.95 -0.87
CA TRP A 26 6.96 -17.98 -1.97
C TRP A 26 7.96 -18.50 -3.04
N GLN A 27 7.93 -19.80 -3.33
CA GLN A 27 8.63 -20.40 -4.45
C GLN A 27 7.68 -20.44 -5.64
N ALA A 28 8.18 -19.98 -6.79
CA ALA A 28 7.47 -19.96 -8.04
C ALA A 28 6.92 -21.34 -8.39
N HIS A 29 5.63 -21.58 -8.15
CA HIS A 29 4.88 -22.61 -8.82
C HIS A 29 4.37 -22.04 -10.15
N PRO A 30 4.73 -22.64 -11.30
CA PRO A 30 4.15 -22.25 -12.57
C PRO A 30 2.74 -22.88 -12.69
N ALA A 31 1.80 -22.09 -13.21
CA ALA A 31 0.53 -22.51 -13.82
C ALA A 31 -0.78 -22.58 -12.99
N GLU A 32 -0.96 -21.72 -11.97
CA GLU A 32 -2.29 -21.23 -11.56
C GLU A 32 -2.19 -19.69 -11.42
N GLU A 33 -3.06 -18.91 -12.07
CA GLU A 33 -3.05 -17.43 -12.02
C GLU A 33 -3.50 -16.91 -10.64
N LEU A 34 -2.70 -17.15 -9.60
CA LEU A 34 -2.90 -16.53 -8.29
C LEU A 34 -2.64 -15.03 -8.40
N ARG A 35 -3.69 -14.21 -8.23
CA ARG A 35 -3.60 -12.75 -8.11
C ARG A 35 -2.52 -12.39 -7.10
N LYS A 36 -1.45 -11.72 -7.54
CA LYS A 36 -0.36 -11.25 -6.68
C LYS A 36 -0.77 -9.96 -5.96
N LEU A 37 -0.31 -9.81 -4.72
CA LEU A 37 -0.41 -8.55 -3.99
C LEU A 37 0.82 -7.68 -4.30
N HIS A 38 0.58 -6.47 -4.76
CA HIS A 38 1.58 -5.43 -4.94
C HIS A 38 1.39 -4.36 -3.87
N VAL A 39 2.42 -4.15 -3.06
CA VAL A 39 2.45 -3.07 -2.08
C VAL A 39 3.17 -1.88 -2.69
N VAL A 40 2.49 -0.74 -2.76
CA VAL A 40 3.08 0.53 -3.21
C VAL A 40 3.47 1.33 -1.98
N ILE A 41 4.75 1.64 -1.83
CA ILE A 41 5.29 2.31 -0.66
C ILE A 41 6.17 3.49 -1.08
N GLY A 42 5.96 4.63 -0.43
CA GLY A 42 6.78 5.83 -0.64
C GLY A 42 8.11 5.76 0.11
N ASN A 43 8.85 6.87 0.06
CA ASN A 43 10.09 7.03 0.84
C ASN A 43 9.81 7.02 2.35
N GLU A 44 10.82 6.65 3.14
CA GLU A 44 10.80 6.64 4.61
C GLU A 44 10.56 8.03 5.20
N SER A 45 10.88 9.09 4.45
CA SER A 45 10.53 10.44 4.85
C SER A 45 9.01 10.65 4.90
N CYS A 46 8.21 9.96 4.08
CA CYS A 46 6.75 10.15 3.99
C CYS A 46 6.34 11.64 3.93
N ASP A 47 7.03 12.39 3.07
CA ASP A 47 6.64 13.76 2.73
C ASP A 47 5.43 13.73 1.78
N LEU A 48 4.78 14.88 1.60
CA LEU A 48 3.50 14.97 0.87
C LEU A 48 3.56 14.32 -0.50
N ASP A 49 4.62 14.56 -1.26
CA ASP A 49 4.78 14.03 -2.62
C ASP A 49 4.88 12.50 -2.61
N SER A 50 5.66 11.94 -1.67
CA SER A 50 5.79 10.49 -1.51
C SER A 50 4.50 9.81 -1.02
N ALA A 51 3.73 10.48 -0.15
CA ALA A 51 2.45 9.97 0.35
C ALA A 51 1.38 9.99 -0.75
N VAL A 52 1.23 11.13 -1.45
CA VAL A 52 0.25 11.30 -2.53
C VAL A 52 0.58 10.40 -3.70
N SER A 53 1.85 10.29 -4.09
CA SER A 53 2.27 9.41 -5.19
C SER A 53 1.99 7.94 -4.87
N ALA A 54 2.29 7.45 -3.67
CA ALA A 54 2.01 6.07 -3.29
C ALA A 54 0.51 5.75 -3.36
N LEU A 55 -0.34 6.61 -2.78
CA LEU A 55 -1.80 6.44 -2.80
C LEU A 55 -2.36 6.46 -4.22
N THR A 56 -1.94 7.44 -5.02
CA THR A 56 -2.44 7.65 -6.38
C THR A 56 -1.96 6.57 -7.33
N LEU A 57 -0.70 6.16 -7.22
CA LEU A 57 -0.11 5.13 -8.08
C LEU A 57 -0.79 3.77 -7.85
N ALA A 58 -0.99 3.38 -6.59
CA ALA A 58 -1.71 2.15 -6.26
C ALA A 58 -3.14 2.15 -6.82
N PHE A 59 -3.84 3.29 -6.71
CA PHE A 59 -5.17 3.44 -7.27
C PHE A 59 -5.18 3.31 -8.79
N ILE A 60 -4.28 4.02 -9.50
CA ILE A 60 -4.19 3.96 -10.96
C ILE A 60 -3.91 2.54 -11.44
N TYR A 61 -2.99 1.82 -10.79
CA TYR A 61 -2.72 0.42 -11.14
C TYR A 61 -3.93 -0.48 -10.91
N SER A 62 -4.64 -0.30 -9.78
CA SER A 62 -5.84 -1.07 -9.48
C SER A 62 -6.99 -0.85 -10.49
N GLU A 63 -7.10 0.35 -11.07
CA GLU A 63 -8.10 0.64 -12.10
C GLU A 63 -7.65 0.16 -13.49
N ARG A 64 -6.35 0.06 -13.76
CA ARG A 64 -5.80 -0.35 -15.05
C ARG A 64 -5.65 -1.86 -15.23
N SER A 65 -5.32 -2.58 -14.15
CA SER A 65 -5.17 -4.03 -14.18
C SER A 65 -5.94 -4.65 -13.01
N GLN A 66 -6.89 -5.53 -13.33
CA GLN A 66 -7.59 -6.37 -12.37
C GLN A 66 -6.94 -7.75 -12.21
N GLU A 67 -5.76 -7.95 -12.81
CA GLU A 67 -5.00 -9.19 -12.72
C GLU A 67 -4.31 -9.33 -11.35
N HIS A 68 -4.03 -8.20 -10.69
CA HIS A 68 -3.30 -8.13 -9.43
C HIS A 68 -3.98 -7.16 -8.45
N ASP A 69 -3.79 -7.40 -7.16
CA ASP A 69 -4.30 -6.52 -6.10
C ASP A 69 -3.20 -5.52 -5.72
N TYR A 70 -3.55 -4.24 -5.58
CA TYR A 70 -2.61 -3.17 -5.22
C TYR A 70 -3.04 -2.50 -3.92
N VAL A 71 -2.10 -2.27 -3.00
CA VAL A 71 -2.35 -1.57 -1.72
C VAL A 71 -1.30 -0.49 -1.48
N PRO A 72 -1.71 0.76 -1.20
CA PRO A 72 -0.77 1.81 -0.82
C PRO A 72 -0.43 1.72 0.66
N VAL A 73 0.83 1.96 1.00
CA VAL A 73 1.33 1.99 2.38
C VAL A 73 2.18 3.24 2.58
N LEU A 74 1.90 3.99 3.63
CA LEU A 74 2.75 5.09 4.08
C LEU A 74 3.95 4.51 4.83
N ASN A 75 5.16 4.86 4.42
CA ASN A 75 6.40 4.27 4.91
C ASN A 75 6.87 4.87 6.25
N ILE A 76 5.93 5.03 7.17
CA ILE A 76 6.16 5.50 8.54
C ILE A 76 5.29 4.68 9.50
N PRO A 77 5.66 4.63 10.79
CA PRO A 77 4.77 4.13 11.82
C PRO A 77 3.49 4.96 11.90
N ARG A 78 2.37 4.31 12.25
CA ARG A 78 1.07 5.03 12.37
C ARG A 78 1.14 6.15 13.41
N ARG A 79 1.92 5.95 14.49
CA ARG A 79 2.14 6.95 15.54
C ARG A 79 2.80 8.23 15.03
N ASP A 80 3.62 8.13 13.99
CA ASP A 80 4.41 9.26 13.46
C ASP A 80 3.61 10.05 12.41
N TYR A 81 2.46 9.54 11.97
CA TYR A 81 1.58 10.21 11.02
C TYR A 81 1.16 11.61 11.47
N ARG A 82 0.89 11.79 12.77
CA ARG A 82 0.51 13.09 13.35
C ARG A 82 1.64 14.12 13.29
N LEU A 83 2.90 13.69 13.15
CA LEU A 83 4.05 14.56 12.95
C LEU A 83 4.12 15.09 11.51
N LYS A 84 3.48 14.41 10.56
CA LYS A 84 3.40 14.79 9.15
C LYS A 84 2.22 15.72 8.91
N THR A 85 2.30 16.93 9.47
CA THR A 85 1.21 17.93 9.48
C THR A 85 0.67 18.26 8.09
N GLU A 86 1.53 18.47 7.09
CA GLU A 86 1.11 18.75 5.71
C GLU A 86 0.40 17.57 5.06
N VAL A 87 0.92 16.35 5.27
CA VAL A 87 0.32 15.11 4.75
C VAL A 87 -1.04 14.87 5.38
N GLY A 88 -1.13 15.00 6.71
CA GLY A 88 -2.37 14.89 7.47
C GLY A 88 -3.43 15.89 7.00
N HIS A 89 -3.03 17.16 6.89
CA HIS A 89 -3.91 18.23 6.44
C HIS A 89 -4.47 17.97 5.04
N MET A 90 -3.61 17.63 4.06
CA MET A 90 -4.05 17.34 2.69
C MET A 90 -5.02 16.17 2.64
N ILE A 91 -4.72 15.07 3.33
CA ILE A 91 -5.56 13.86 3.34
C ILE A 91 -6.94 14.16 3.95
N GLU A 92 -6.98 14.95 5.04
CA GLU A 92 -8.23 15.40 5.66
C GLU A 92 -9.05 16.29 4.71
N GLN A 93 -8.41 17.22 4.01
CA GLN A 93 -9.07 18.04 2.98
C GLN A 93 -9.65 17.19 1.83
N CYS A 94 -9.03 16.05 1.52
CA CYS A 94 -9.58 15.08 0.56
C CYS A 94 -10.71 14.20 1.13
N GLY A 95 -11.11 14.37 2.39
CA GLY A 95 -12.15 13.58 3.05
C GLY A 95 -11.73 12.12 3.31
N ILE A 96 -10.43 11.86 3.42
CA ILE A 96 -9.89 10.53 3.68
C ILE A 96 -9.61 10.43 5.19
N ALA A 97 -10.20 9.43 5.84
CA ALA A 97 -9.96 9.20 7.26
C ALA A 97 -8.66 8.40 7.49
N ASP A 98 -7.93 8.68 8.57
CA ASP A 98 -6.70 7.96 8.98
C ASP A 98 -6.88 6.42 9.03
N ALA A 99 -8.10 5.96 9.33
CA ALA A 99 -8.45 4.54 9.41
C ALA A 99 -8.35 3.82 8.04
N MET A 100 -8.56 4.57 6.95
CA MET A 100 -8.47 4.09 5.57
C MET A 100 -7.02 3.93 5.10
N LEU A 101 -6.06 4.56 5.79
CA LEU A 101 -4.65 4.51 5.44
C LEU A 101 -3.96 3.29 6.07
N LEU A 102 -3.03 2.72 5.32
CA LEU A 102 -2.11 1.70 5.79
C LEU A 102 -0.73 2.31 6.03
N PHE A 103 -0.06 1.81 7.05
CA PHE A 103 1.22 2.29 7.55
C PHE A 103 2.22 1.15 7.56
N ARG A 104 3.49 1.49 7.82
CA ARG A 104 4.56 0.50 7.89
C ARG A 104 4.27 -0.60 8.91
N ASP A 105 3.63 -0.25 10.03
CA ASP A 105 3.29 -1.19 11.10
C ASP A 105 2.15 -2.15 10.73
N ASP A 106 1.37 -1.86 9.67
CA ASP A 106 0.34 -2.78 9.16
C ASP A 106 0.97 -3.93 8.34
N LEU A 107 2.26 -3.86 8.03
CA LEU A 107 3.03 -4.86 7.28
C LEU A 107 3.88 -5.76 8.21
N PRO A 108 3.93 -7.10 8.00
CA PRO A 108 4.80 -7.96 8.80
C PRO A 108 6.30 -7.64 8.65
N ASN A 109 7.03 -7.71 9.77
CA ASN A 109 8.47 -7.42 9.84
C ASN A 109 9.35 -8.31 8.94
N HIS A 110 8.86 -9.50 8.55
CA HIS A 110 9.60 -10.49 7.77
C HIS A 110 9.20 -10.51 6.29
N ILE A 111 8.56 -9.46 5.78
CA ILE A 111 8.31 -9.37 4.34
C ILE A 111 9.67 -9.29 3.65
N GLN A 112 10.11 -10.43 3.13
CA GLN A 112 11.07 -10.49 2.05
C GLN A 112 10.34 -9.87 0.86
N LEU A 113 10.37 -8.54 0.76
CA LEU A 113 9.89 -7.81 -0.40
C LEU A 113 10.71 -8.39 -1.53
N ARG A 114 10.13 -9.34 -2.27
CA ARG A 114 10.72 -9.82 -3.51
C ARG A 114 10.57 -8.63 -4.43
N MET A 115 11.57 -7.75 -4.36
CA MET A 115 11.80 -6.62 -5.25
C MET A 115 12.11 -7.21 -6.63
N SER A 116 11.18 -7.97 -7.20
CA SER A 116 11.10 -8.18 -8.62
C SER A 116 10.61 -6.85 -9.18
N THR A 117 11.55 -5.92 -9.25
CA THR A 117 11.60 -4.80 -10.18
C THR A 117 10.22 -4.30 -10.61
N LEU A 118 9.66 -3.33 -9.86
CA LEU A 118 9.10 -2.09 -10.41
C LEU A 118 8.36 -1.30 -9.32
N PHE A 119 8.95 -0.13 -9.03
CA PHE A 119 8.41 1.02 -8.28
C PHE A 119 8.55 1.03 -6.75
N SER A 120 9.79 0.86 -6.27
CA SER A 120 10.34 1.90 -5.39
C SER A 120 10.45 3.18 -6.21
N LEU A 121 9.32 3.85 -6.46
CA LEU A 121 9.35 5.18 -7.03
C LEU A 121 9.66 6.10 -5.85
N THR A 122 10.96 6.26 -5.58
CA THR A 122 11.49 7.46 -4.93
C THR A 122 11.10 8.63 -5.84
N ILE A 123 9.83 9.04 -5.83
CA ILE A 123 9.51 10.41 -6.22
C ILE A 123 10.00 11.24 -5.04
N MET A 124 10.97 12.08 -5.40
CA MET A 124 11.63 13.14 -4.63
C MET A 124 10.84 13.65 -3.43
#